data_AF-A0A1Q9YJ08-F1
#
_entry.id   AF-A0A1Q9YJ08-F1
#
_cell.length_a   1.000
_cell.length_b   1.000
_cell.length_c   1.000
_cell.angle_alpha   90.00
_cell.angle_beta   90.00
_cell.angle_gamma   90.00
#
_symmetry.space_group_name_H-M   'P 1'
#
loop_
_entity.id
_entity.type
_entity.pdbx_description
1 polymer ?
#
loop_
_entity_poly.entity_id
_entity_poly.type
_entity_poly.pdbx_seq_one_letter_code
_entity_poly.pdbx_strand_id
1 'polypeptide(L)'
;MARKLNWRVILQVLGFAVLFESVLLLLPMLVALIHKETAMVRALGITIAGTGIAGFLLSRAQPRKKNHFARDGLTAVGLIWLVLSAAGAIPFWISGETPSYVDSFFETVSGFTTTGATILTDIESLSRSAIFWRSLTHWVGGMGCWSCF
;
A
#
# COMPACT_ATOMS: atom_id res chain seq x y z
N MET A 1 -34.65 9.81 0.44
CA MET A 1 -33.78 10.61 -0.45
C MET A 1 -32.35 10.07 -0.36
N ALA A 2 -31.89 9.29 -1.35
CA ALA A 2 -30.53 8.76 -1.36
C ALA A 2 -29.54 9.89 -1.62
N ARG A 3 -28.83 10.33 -0.59
CA ARG A 3 -27.88 11.45 -0.67
C ARG A 3 -26.57 10.97 -1.31
N LYS A 4 -26.09 11.71 -2.33
CA LYS A 4 -24.87 11.36 -3.09
C LYS A 4 -23.64 11.30 -2.18
N LEU A 5 -22.78 10.30 -2.39
CA LEU A 5 -21.48 10.13 -1.72
C LEU A 5 -20.58 11.36 -1.93
N ASN A 6 -19.84 11.74 -0.89
CA ASN A 6 -18.87 12.82 -0.98
C ASN A 6 -17.52 12.31 -1.49
N TRP A 7 -17.42 12.07 -2.79
CA TRP A 7 -16.22 11.49 -3.42
C TRP A 7 -14.93 12.28 -3.13
N ARG A 8 -15.02 13.59 -2.95
CA ARG A 8 -13.86 14.44 -2.59
C ARG A 8 -13.27 14.10 -1.22
N VAL A 9 -14.11 13.81 -0.23
CA VAL A 9 -13.66 13.39 1.11
C VAL A 9 -12.96 12.04 1.01
N ILE A 10 -13.57 11.10 0.29
CA ILE A 10 -13.03 9.75 0.08
C ILE A 10 -11.66 9.81 -0.59
N LEU A 11 -11.52 10.56 -1.69
CA LEU A 11 -10.24 10.74 -2.39
C LEU A 11 -9.19 11.42 -1.53
N GLN A 12 -9.58 12.38 -0.67
CA GLN A 12 -8.65 13.04 0.23
C GLN A 12 -8.06 12.05 1.25
N VAL A 13 -8.90 11.25 1.90
CA VAL A 13 -8.47 10.23 2.87
C VAL A 13 -7.63 9.16 2.18
N LEU A 14 -8.03 8.73 0.98
CA LEU A 14 -7.26 7.82 0.15
C LEU A 14 -5.86 8.38 -0.14
N GLY A 15 -5.77 9.66 -0.52
CA GLY A 15 -4.50 10.32 -0.79
C GLY A 15 -3.56 10.34 0.42
N PHE A 16 -4.10 10.59 1.61
CA PHE A 16 -3.32 10.50 2.85
C PHE A 16 -2.83 9.07 3.15
N ALA A 17 -3.67 8.06 2.91
CA ALA A 17 -3.28 6.66 3.10
C ALA A 17 -2.15 6.25 2.15
N VAL A 18 -2.25 6.62 0.86
CA VAL A 18 -1.20 6.34 -0.15
C VAL A 18 0.09 7.12 0.16
N LEU A 19 0.00 8.35 0.66
CA LEU A 19 1.18 9.08 1.13
C LEU A 19 1.84 8.38 2.31
N PHE A 20 1.06 7.90 3.27
CA PHE A 20 1.59 7.16 4.41
C PHE A 20 2.31 5.89 3.96
N GLU A 21 1.76 5.15 3.01
CA GLU A 21 2.42 4.00 2.39
C GLU A 21 3.73 4.37 1.69
N SER A 22 3.75 5.49 0.95
CA SER A 22 4.98 5.96 0.28
C SER A 22 6.11 6.24 1.27
N VAL A 23 5.78 6.74 2.48
CA VAL A 23 6.74 6.95 3.55
C VAL A 23 7.19 5.62 4.17
N LEU A 24 6.27 4.67 4.36
CA LEU A 24 6.62 3.34 4.87
C LEU A 24 7.58 2.59 3.95
N LEU A 25 7.41 2.72 2.64
CA LEU A 25 8.28 2.12 1.62
C LEU A 25 9.72 2.65 1.65
N LEU A 26 9.99 3.77 2.32
CA LEU A 26 11.38 4.23 2.56
C LEU A 26 12.15 3.25 3.45
N LEU A 27 11.49 2.56 4.38
CA LEU A 27 12.13 1.59 5.27
C LEU A 27 12.71 0.38 4.51
N PRO A 28 11.96 -0.37 3.68
CA PRO A 28 12.54 -1.43 2.86
C PRO A 28 13.55 -0.89 1.84
N MET A 29 13.42 0.36 1.40
CA MET A 29 14.41 0.98 0.50
C MET A 29 15.78 1.16 1.19
N LEU A 30 15.80 1.58 2.47
CA LEU A 30 17.03 1.63 3.26
C LEU A 30 17.64 0.24 3.43
N VAL A 31 16.83 -0.77 3.69
CA VAL A 31 17.30 -2.17 3.79
C VAL A 31 17.89 -2.64 2.47
N ALA A 32 17.26 -2.33 1.34
CA ALA A 32 17.75 -2.67 0.00
C ALA A 32 19.09 -1.99 -0.31
N LEU A 33 19.28 -0.74 0.11
CA LEU A 33 20.55 -0.01 -0.05
C LEU A 33 21.68 -0.63 0.79
N ILE A 34 21.39 -1.05 2.02
CA ILE A 34 22.36 -1.73 2.89
C ILE A 34 22.82 -3.06 2.27
N HIS A 35 21.88 -3.82 1.70
CA HIS A 35 22.16 -5.13 1.08
C HIS A 35 22.60 -5.04 -0.39
N LYS A 36 22.70 -3.82 -0.96
CA LYS A 36 23.11 -3.54 -2.34
C LYS A 36 22.22 -4.20 -3.41
N GLU A 37 20.92 -4.31 -3.12
CA GLU A 37 19.93 -4.92 -4.00
C GLU A 37 19.42 -3.90 -5.04
N THR A 38 20.20 -3.70 -6.11
CA THR A 38 19.96 -2.63 -7.10
C THR A 38 18.60 -2.72 -7.81
N ALA A 39 18.13 -3.94 -8.10
CA ALA A 39 16.81 -4.18 -8.69
C ALA A 39 15.69 -3.70 -7.76
N MET A 40 15.79 -4.03 -6.46
CA MET A 40 14.79 -3.64 -5.48
C MET A 40 14.82 -2.15 -5.15
N VAL A 41 16.01 -1.54 -5.08
CA VAL A 41 16.15 -0.09 -4.90
C VAL A 41 15.46 0.68 -6.03
N ARG A 42 15.62 0.23 -7.29
CA ARG A 42 14.94 0.83 -8.44
C ARG A 42 13.41 0.63 -8.36
N ALA A 43 12.96 -0.58 -8.03
CA ALA A 43 11.54 -0.91 -7.91
C ALA A 43 10.85 -0.07 -6.82
N LEU A 44 11.47 0.02 -5.64
CA LEU A 44 10.98 0.82 -4.52
C LEU A 44 11.02 2.31 -4.86
N GLY A 45 12.08 2.82 -5.49
CA GLY A 45 12.18 4.22 -5.90
C GLY A 45 11.07 4.63 -6.89
N ILE A 46 10.78 3.79 -7.88
CA ILE A 46 9.68 4.03 -8.83
C ILE A 46 8.33 3.99 -8.10
N THR A 47 8.13 3.02 -7.20
CA THR A 47 6.90 2.89 -6.43
C THR A 47 6.68 4.11 -5.54
N ILE A 48 7.68 4.53 -4.77
CA ILE A 48 7.63 5.69 -3.86
C ILE A 48 7.34 6.98 -4.65
N ALA A 49 7.99 7.18 -5.79
CA ALA A 49 7.73 8.34 -6.64
C ALA A 49 6.28 8.32 -7.17
N GLY A 50 5.82 7.17 -7.66
CA GLY A 50 4.47 6.99 -8.19
C GLY A 50 3.38 7.20 -7.14
N THR A 51 3.48 6.51 -6.01
CA THR A 51 2.52 6.61 -4.90
C THR A 51 2.61 7.96 -4.21
N GLY A 52 3.80 8.53 -4.06
CA GLY A 52 4.01 9.87 -3.50
C GLY A 52 3.33 10.96 -4.33
N ILE A 53 3.52 10.96 -5.66
CA ILE A 53 2.86 11.91 -6.57
C ILE A 53 1.35 11.69 -6.57
N ALA A 54 0.89 10.44 -6.71
CA ALA A 54 -0.54 10.12 -6.73
C ALA A 54 -1.23 10.51 -5.42
N GLY A 55 -0.64 10.14 -4.28
CA GLY A 55 -1.14 10.48 -2.95
C GLY A 55 -1.15 11.99 -2.69
N PHE A 56 -0.13 12.72 -3.16
CA PHE A 56 -0.11 14.18 -3.06
C PHE A 56 -1.20 14.85 -3.90
N LEU A 57 -1.44 14.40 -5.13
CA LEU A 57 -2.50 14.93 -5.98
C LEU A 57 -3.89 14.62 -5.40
N LEU A 58 -4.09 13.42 -4.86
CA LEU A 58 -5.33 12.99 -4.24
C LEU A 58 -5.62 13.72 -2.93
N SER A 59 -4.61 13.97 -2.10
CA SER A 59 -4.76 14.69 -0.82
C SER A 59 -5.14 16.18 -1.00
N ARG A 60 -4.92 16.75 -2.19
CA ARG A 60 -5.37 18.10 -2.55
C ARG A 60 -6.87 18.18 -2.87
N ALA A 61 -7.60 17.08 -2.91
CA ALA A 61 -9.04 17.07 -3.13
C ALA A 61 -9.80 17.65 -1.92
N GLN A 62 -9.76 18.98 -1.73
CA GLN A 62 -10.41 19.63 -0.59
C GLN A 62 -11.94 19.47 -0.62
N PRO A 63 -12.57 18.96 0.46
CA PRO A 63 -14.02 18.85 0.56
C PRO A 63 -14.70 20.21 0.74
N ARG A 64 -15.80 20.44 0.01
CA ARG A 64 -16.66 21.63 0.21
C ARG A 64 -17.46 21.60 1.53
N LYS A 65 -17.63 20.43 2.16
CA LYS A 65 -18.33 20.24 3.45
C LYS A 65 -17.64 19.15 4.25
N LYS A 66 -17.33 19.42 5.53
CA LYS A 66 -16.64 18.49 6.45
C LYS A 66 -17.55 17.46 7.14
N ASN A 67 -18.79 17.30 6.68
CA ASN A 67 -19.70 16.37 7.32
C ASN A 67 -19.34 14.94 6.93
N HIS A 68 -18.57 14.27 7.78
CA HIS A 68 -18.24 12.86 7.64
C HIS A 68 -19.50 12.06 8.00
N PHE A 69 -20.12 11.42 7.02
CA PHE A 69 -21.17 10.44 7.26
C PHE A 69 -20.57 9.04 7.31
N ALA A 70 -21.09 8.16 8.16
CA ALA A 70 -20.61 6.78 8.33
C ALA A 70 -20.49 5.99 7.00
N ARG A 71 -21.36 6.29 6.02
CA ARG A 71 -21.31 5.68 4.67
C ARG A 71 -20.09 6.10 3.84
N ASP A 72 -19.68 7.37 3.93
CA ASP A 72 -18.51 7.88 3.22
C ASP A 72 -17.23 7.25 3.81
N GLY A 73 -17.18 7.10 5.14
CA GLY A 73 -16.07 6.44 5.84
C GLY A 73 -15.93 4.96 5.48
N LEU A 74 -17.02 4.19 5.50
CA LEU A 74 -16.99 2.76 5.14
C LEU A 74 -16.51 2.52 3.71
N THR A 75 -16.96 3.35 2.77
CA THR A 75 -16.53 3.28 1.36
C THR A 75 -15.05 3.63 1.22
N ALA A 76 -14.58 4.65 1.96
CA ALA A 76 -13.17 5.04 1.95
C ALA A 76 -12.27 3.92 2.46
N VAL A 77 -12.61 3.28 3.58
CA VAL A 77 -11.82 2.18 4.15
C VAL A 77 -11.66 1.04 3.14
N GLY A 78 -12.75 0.58 2.52
CA GLY A 78 -12.68 -0.49 1.52
C GLY A 78 -11.79 -0.16 0.32
N LEU A 79 -11.86 1.08 -0.16
CA LEU A 79 -11.00 1.55 -1.26
C LEU A 79 -9.53 1.69 -0.84
N ILE A 80 -9.27 2.13 0.40
CA ILE A 80 -7.91 2.24 0.95
C ILE A 80 -7.23 0.89 0.94
N TRP A 81 -7.85 -0.16 1.50
CA TRP A 81 -7.24 -1.49 1.51
C TRP A 81 -6.92 -2.02 0.11
N LEU A 82 -7.83 -1.79 -0.85
CA LEU A 82 -7.63 -2.22 -2.24
C LEU A 82 -6.48 -1.45 -2.91
N VAL A 83 -6.45 -0.13 -2.77
CA VAL A 83 -5.42 0.73 -3.39
C VAL A 83 -4.05 0.51 -2.75
N LEU A 84 -3.97 0.41 -1.42
CA LEU A 84 -2.72 0.11 -0.71
C LEU A 84 -2.18 -1.26 -1.14
N SER A 85 -3.04 -2.28 -1.22
CA SER A 85 -2.59 -3.61 -1.67
C SER A 85 -2.11 -3.59 -3.13
N ALA A 86 -2.77 -2.83 -4.00
CA ALA A 86 -2.36 -2.67 -5.38
C ALA A 86 -1.04 -1.91 -5.53
N ALA A 87 -0.81 -0.89 -4.70
CA ALA A 87 0.40 -0.08 -4.68
C ALA A 87 1.59 -0.84 -4.08
N GLY A 88 1.41 -1.51 -2.95
CA GLY A 88 2.43 -2.31 -2.27
C GLY A 88 2.89 -3.55 -3.05
N ALA A 89 2.13 -3.97 -4.06
CA ALA A 89 2.47 -5.07 -4.97
C ALA A 89 3.42 -4.66 -6.12
N ILE A 90 3.42 -3.39 -6.51
CA ILE A 90 4.29 -2.82 -7.56
C ILE A 90 5.77 -3.14 -7.32
N PRO A 91 6.35 -2.95 -6.12
CA PRO A 91 7.78 -3.16 -5.91
C PRO A 91 8.19 -4.62 -6.11
N PHE A 92 7.35 -5.60 -5.75
CA PHE A 92 7.59 -7.04 -5.99
C PHE A 92 7.50 -7.43 -7.47
N TRP A 93 6.64 -6.75 -8.22
CA TRP A 93 6.50 -7.00 -9.66
C TRP A 93 7.66 -6.39 -10.46
N ILE A 94 8.05 -5.15 -10.15
CA ILE A 94 9.15 -4.45 -10.86
C ILE A 94 10.51 -5.07 -10.52
N SER A 95 10.70 -5.59 -9.30
CA SER A 95 11.94 -6.27 -8.93
C SER A 95 12.15 -7.60 -9.63
N GLY A 96 11.10 -8.19 -10.20
CA GLY A 96 11.14 -9.49 -10.88
C GLY A 96 11.13 -10.68 -9.93
N GLU A 97 10.81 -10.47 -8.66
CA GLU A 97 10.72 -11.57 -7.67
C GLU A 97 9.45 -12.42 -7.83
N THR A 98 8.44 -11.88 -8.50
CA THR A 98 7.19 -12.57 -8.79
C THR A 98 6.95 -12.63 -10.30
N PRO A 99 6.49 -13.78 -10.83
CA PRO A 99 6.29 -13.95 -12.27
C PRO A 99 5.08 -13.17 -12.81
N SER A 100 4.08 -12.90 -11.96
CA SER A 100 2.86 -12.17 -12.34
C SER A 100 2.51 -11.12 -11.29
N TYR A 101 1.97 -9.98 -11.75
CA TYR A 101 1.43 -8.94 -10.87
C TYR A 101 0.30 -9.46 -9.98
N VAL A 102 -0.48 -10.44 -10.46
CA VAL A 102 -1.57 -11.04 -9.68
C VAL A 102 -1.02 -11.77 -8.45
N ASP A 103 0.14 -12.42 -8.58
CA ASP A 103 0.78 -13.12 -7.47
C ASP A 103 1.33 -12.10 -6.46
N SER A 104 1.97 -11.03 -6.95
CA SER A 104 2.44 -9.92 -6.11
C SER A 104 1.28 -9.24 -5.35
N PHE A 105 0.14 -9.07 -6.03
CA PHE A 105 -1.07 -8.50 -5.45
C PHE A 105 -1.65 -9.41 -4.37
N PHE A 106 -1.80 -10.70 -4.65
CA PHE A 106 -2.28 -11.67 -3.65
C PHE A 106 -1.39 -11.67 -2.40
N GLU A 107 -0.07 -11.64 -2.60
CA GLU A 107 0.89 -11.63 -1.50
C GLU A 107 0.75 -10.37 -0.64
N THR A 108 0.60 -9.21 -1.28
CA THR A 108 0.46 -7.91 -0.61
C THR A 108 -0.89 -7.81 0.12
N VAL A 109 -1.99 -8.27 -0.50
CA VAL A 109 -3.31 -8.37 0.13
C VAL A 109 -3.26 -9.29 1.35
N SER A 110 -2.65 -10.46 1.21
CA SER A 110 -2.49 -11.43 2.29
C SER A 110 -1.70 -10.83 3.46
N GLY A 111 -0.66 -10.05 3.17
CA GLY A 111 0.14 -9.38 4.19
C GLY A 111 -0.62 -8.28 4.92
N PHE A 112 -1.25 -7.36 4.18
CA PHE A 112 -2.04 -6.28 4.77
C PHE A 112 -3.26 -6.77 5.57
N THR A 113 -3.89 -7.85 5.13
CA THR A 113 -5.01 -8.47 5.87
C THR A 113 -4.56 -9.39 6.99
N THR A 114 -3.25 -9.55 7.20
CA THR A 114 -2.66 -10.49 8.17
C THR A 114 -3.10 -11.94 7.98
N THR A 115 -3.51 -12.32 6.76
CA THR A 115 -3.91 -13.68 6.41
C THR A 115 -2.69 -14.61 6.40
N GLY A 116 -1.54 -14.11 5.94
CA GLY A 116 -0.28 -14.88 5.91
C GLY A 116 -0.27 -16.06 4.94
N ALA A 117 -1.19 -16.11 3.98
CA ALA A 117 -1.14 -17.01 2.84
C ALA A 117 -0.04 -16.55 1.85
N THR A 118 0.72 -17.51 1.30
CA THR A 118 1.82 -17.25 0.36
C THR A 118 1.62 -18.07 -0.90
N ILE A 119 1.83 -17.45 -2.06
CA ILE A 119 1.91 -18.16 -3.36
C ILE A 119 3.37 -18.44 -3.72
N LEU A 120 4.31 -17.72 -3.10
CA LEU A 120 5.73 -17.93 -3.29
C LEU A 120 6.16 -19.25 -2.67
N THR A 121 6.61 -20.17 -3.53
CA THR A 121 7.11 -21.49 -3.14
C THR A 121 8.51 -21.45 -2.54
N ASP A 122 9.30 -20.43 -2.89
CA ASP A 122 10.70 -20.30 -2.45
C ASP A 122 10.99 -18.92 -1.85
N ILE A 123 10.48 -18.71 -0.63
CA ILE A 123 10.56 -17.44 0.11
C ILE A 123 12.00 -17.12 0.52
N GLU A 124 12.87 -18.14 0.65
CA GLU A 124 14.28 -17.98 1.03
C GLU A 124 15.14 -17.43 -0.11
N SER A 125 14.66 -17.53 -1.36
CA SER A 125 15.32 -16.94 -2.53
C SER A 125 15.07 -15.43 -2.71
N LEU A 126 14.14 -14.85 -1.93
CA LEU A 126 13.78 -13.43 -2.02
C LEU A 126 14.87 -12.51 -1.48
N SER A 127 14.89 -11.28 -2.00
CA SER A 127 15.75 -10.21 -1.48
C SER A 127 15.42 -9.92 -0.01
N ARG A 128 16.40 -9.51 0.77
CA ARG A 128 16.17 -9.21 2.20
C ARG A 128 15.22 -8.04 2.40
N SER A 129 15.26 -7.06 1.50
CA SER A 129 14.32 -5.94 1.49
C SER A 129 12.88 -6.37 1.17
N ALA A 130 12.68 -7.39 0.34
CA ALA A 130 11.39 -7.97 0.05
C ALA A 130 10.81 -8.72 1.24
N ILE A 131 11.61 -9.55 1.92
CA ILE A 131 11.24 -10.22 3.17
C ILE A 131 10.89 -9.19 4.26
N PHE A 132 11.65 -8.10 4.33
CA PHE A 132 11.36 -7.00 5.23
C PHE A 132 10.03 -6.30 4.89
N TRP A 133 9.78 -6.02 3.61
CA TRP A 133 8.51 -5.42 3.17
C TRP A 133 7.31 -6.31 3.51
N ARG A 134 7.41 -7.63 3.32
CA ARG A 134 6.38 -8.59 3.75
C ARG A 134 6.07 -8.47 5.25
N SER A 135 7.10 -8.53 6.09
CA SER A 135 6.94 -8.38 7.54
C SER A 135 6.33 -7.02 7.92
N LEU A 136 6.72 -5.97 7.19
CA LEU A 136 6.18 -4.64 7.40
C LEU A 136 4.70 -4.54 7.01
N THR A 137 4.27 -5.15 5.90
CA THR A 137 2.84 -5.18 5.52
C THR A 137 1.97 -5.89 6.55
N HIS A 138 2.47 -6.98 7.17
CA HIS A 138 1.78 -7.65 8.29
C HIS A 138 1.67 -6.74 9.50
N TRP A 139 2.76 -6.02 9.84
CA TRP A 139 2.76 -5.10 10.96
C TRP A 139 1.81 -3.91 10.74
N VAL A 140 1.84 -3.32 9.55
CA VAL A 140 0.95 -2.22 9.15
C VAL A 140 -0.50 -2.69 9.10
N GLY A 141 -0.76 -3.90 8.60
CA GLY A 141 -2.08 -4.53 8.60
C GLY A 141 -2.65 -4.69 10.02
N GLY A 142 -1.83 -5.18 10.94
CA GLY A 142 -2.19 -5.31 12.36
C GLY A 142 -2.50 -3.96 13.02
N MET A 143 -1.73 -2.92 12.72
CA MET A 143 -2.01 -1.56 13.22
C MET A 143 -3.25 -0.92 12.54
N GLY A 144 -3.46 -1.17 11.25
CA GLY A 144 -4.59 -0.64 10.48
C GLY A 144 -5.95 -1.17 10.98
N CYS A 145 -5.99 -2.43 11.44
CA CYS A 145 -7.13 -2.99 12.15
C CYS A 145 -7.44 -2.20 13.44
N TRP A 146 -6.40 -1.76 14.16
CA TRP A 146 -6.53 -1.02 15.42
C TRP A 146 -7.05 0.41 15.25
N SER A 147 -6.79 1.06 14.11
CA SER A 147 -7.31 2.41 13.84
C SER A 147 -8.78 2.43 13.39
N CYS A 148 -9.37 1.27 13.08
CA CYS A 148 -10.72 1.17 12.52
C CYS A 148 -11.81 0.84 13.56
N PHE A 149 -11.43 0.63 14.83
CA PHE A 149 -12.31 0.45 15.99
C PHE A 149 -12.07 1.54 17.04
#